data_AF-A0A4Q5TT58-F1
#
_entry.id   AF-A0A4Q5TT58-F1
#
_cell.length_a   1.000
_cell.length_b   1.000
_cell.length_c   1.000
_cell.angle_alpha   90.00
_cell.angle_beta   90.00
_cell.angle_gamma   90.00
#
_symmetry.space_group_name_H-M   'P 1'
#
loop_
_entity.id
_entity.type
_entity.pdbx_description
1 polymer ?
#
loop_
_entity_poly.entity_id
_entity_poly.type
_entity_poly.pdbx_seq_one_letter_code
_entity_poly.pdbx_strand_id
1 'polypeptide(L)'
;MKKKLYALLTALTALVLTAFTVADDILTRLNLEAGTAQRFILCNFTGQFDNEISGVKEESDYFRIPYTKKMLPAIIAGDKASAAKELCEYVKAYCSSTEFEKAYNKDRLAALPLRDNGADAGVLARNIEVYRINIRNYPNDKKYVAEQQQLVTESQARLDKLLEQAKGPFDLKKEWEAAYPADPAVAVRKRLQEYLTLVATVDFTAKLAAPDKYNKKKFINPAYEKKSLKWKAIFRAGKEVNDAVTLFVKDWLKGEIIAKEKITMTPVMSSSKEPAASTKEPTASASNSSNAAGTTTTGSTAEADKKTTAPVKEKKAFLNKLKNKAKAIVE
;
A
#
# COMPACT_ATOMS: atom_id res chain seq x y z
N MET A 1 7.77 -35.05 -31.10
CA MET A 1 7.06 -33.80 -30.73
C MET A 1 6.82 -33.65 -29.23
N LYS A 2 6.26 -34.66 -28.52
CA LYS A 2 5.97 -34.58 -27.08
C LYS A 2 7.18 -34.19 -26.21
N LYS A 3 8.39 -34.74 -26.45
CA LYS A 3 9.61 -34.38 -25.69
C LYS A 3 10.04 -32.91 -25.85
N LYS A 4 9.83 -32.30 -27.03
CA LYS A 4 10.09 -30.87 -27.26
C LYS A 4 9.03 -30.00 -26.57
N LEU A 5 7.77 -30.45 -26.54
CA LEU A 5 6.70 -29.78 -25.81
C LEU A 5 6.92 -29.81 -24.29
N TYR A 6 7.37 -30.96 -23.74
CA TYR A 6 7.72 -31.08 -22.32
C TYR A 6 8.92 -30.20 -21.95
N ALA A 7 9.98 -30.16 -22.78
CA ALA A 7 11.14 -29.29 -22.55
C ALA A 7 10.76 -27.80 -22.54
N LEU A 8 9.84 -27.39 -23.43
CA LEU A 8 9.35 -26.02 -23.53
C LEU A 8 8.44 -25.67 -22.34
N LEU A 9 7.60 -26.61 -21.89
CA LEU A 9 6.76 -26.45 -20.70
C LEU A 9 7.62 -26.36 -19.42
N THR A 10 8.65 -27.18 -19.27
CA THR A 10 9.56 -27.13 -18.12
C THR A 10 10.41 -25.86 -18.11
N ALA A 11 10.87 -25.39 -19.27
CA ALA A 11 11.58 -24.12 -19.38
C ALA A 11 10.67 -22.94 -19.03
N LEU A 12 9.42 -22.95 -19.49
CA LEU A 12 8.43 -21.91 -19.16
C LEU A 12 8.10 -21.91 -17.66
N THR A 13 7.94 -23.08 -17.05
CA THR A 13 7.63 -23.21 -15.61
C THR A 13 8.83 -22.80 -14.75
N ALA A 14 10.06 -23.15 -15.15
CA ALA A 14 11.27 -22.72 -14.47
C ALA A 14 11.48 -21.19 -14.56
N LEU A 15 11.16 -20.59 -15.71
CA LEU A 15 11.28 -19.14 -15.94
C LEU A 15 10.24 -18.35 -15.11
N VAL A 16 9.04 -18.93 -14.91
CA VAL A 16 8.03 -18.38 -13.99
C VAL A 16 8.48 -18.50 -12.54
N LEU A 17 9.09 -19.63 -12.13
CA LEU A 17 9.56 -19.82 -10.75
C LEU A 17 10.75 -18.94 -10.37
N THR A 18 11.69 -18.67 -11.29
CA THR A 18 12.84 -17.78 -11.02
C THR A 18 12.44 -16.32 -10.82
N ALA A 19 11.34 -15.87 -11.43
CA ALA A 19 10.82 -14.52 -11.22
C ALA A 19 10.32 -14.30 -9.78
N PHE A 20 9.88 -15.37 -9.09
CA PHE A 20 9.42 -15.28 -7.70
C PHE A 20 10.57 -15.23 -6.69
N THR A 21 11.74 -15.82 -6.96
CA THR A 21 12.88 -15.79 -6.03
C THR A 21 13.68 -14.49 -6.09
N VAL A 22 13.69 -13.80 -7.25
CA VAL A 22 14.43 -12.53 -7.43
C VAL A 22 13.70 -11.35 -6.77
N ALA A 23 12.36 -11.38 -6.73
CA ALA A 23 11.53 -10.31 -6.19
C ALA A 23 11.68 -10.12 -4.66
N ASP A 24 11.83 -11.21 -3.89
CA ASP A 24 12.03 -11.12 -2.43
C ASP A 24 13.48 -10.74 -2.04
N ASP A 25 14.45 -11.00 -2.92
CA ASP A 25 15.88 -10.73 -2.67
C ASP A 25 16.21 -9.23 -2.65
N ILE A 26 15.68 -8.45 -3.60
CA ILE A 26 15.98 -7.01 -3.69
C ILE A 26 15.42 -6.23 -2.49
N LEU A 27 14.23 -6.57 -2.00
CA LEU A 27 13.66 -5.92 -0.82
C LEU A 27 14.45 -6.25 0.45
N THR A 28 14.88 -7.50 0.58
CA THR A 28 15.74 -7.94 1.69
C THR A 28 17.07 -7.21 1.68
N ARG A 29 17.70 -7.10 0.52
CA ARG A 29 18.93 -6.31 0.32
C ARG A 29 18.74 -4.83 0.61
N LEU A 30 17.57 -4.26 0.33
CA LEU A 30 17.23 -2.88 0.69
C LEU A 30 16.82 -2.73 2.17
N ASN A 31 16.69 -3.84 2.90
CA ASN A 31 16.12 -3.92 4.24
C ASN A 31 14.74 -3.25 4.30
N LEU A 32 13.88 -3.58 3.33
CA LEU A 32 12.51 -3.11 3.21
C LEU A 32 11.52 -4.24 3.46
N GLU A 33 10.58 -4.00 4.37
CA GLU A 33 9.41 -4.86 4.52
C GLU A 33 8.54 -4.79 3.25
N ALA A 34 8.07 -5.95 2.77
CA ALA A 34 7.21 -6.04 1.58
C ALA A 34 5.99 -5.11 1.65
N GLY A 35 5.27 -5.11 2.77
CA GLY A 35 4.09 -4.23 2.94
C GLY A 35 4.44 -2.75 2.85
N THR A 36 5.57 -2.35 3.43
CA THR A 36 6.08 -0.97 3.35
C THR A 36 6.46 -0.61 1.90
N ALA A 37 7.22 -1.46 1.20
CA ALA A 37 7.60 -1.23 -0.19
C ALA A 37 6.37 -1.12 -1.10
N GLN A 38 5.41 -2.05 -0.98
CA GLN A 38 4.15 -2.06 -1.71
C GLN A 38 3.34 -0.77 -1.49
N ARG A 39 3.30 -0.27 -0.25
CA ARG A 39 2.65 1.01 0.06
C ARG A 39 3.32 2.17 -0.67
N PHE A 40 4.66 2.30 -0.59
CA PHE A 40 5.39 3.35 -1.31
C PHE A 40 5.15 3.29 -2.81
N ILE A 41 5.18 2.09 -3.41
CA ILE A 41 4.93 1.89 -4.84
C ILE A 41 3.52 2.35 -5.17
N LEU A 42 2.50 1.90 -4.44
CA LEU A 42 1.12 2.29 -4.66
C LEU A 42 0.98 3.82 -4.69
N CYS A 43 1.33 4.54 -3.61
CA CYS A 43 1.10 5.99 -3.61
C CYS A 43 2.02 6.77 -4.56
N ASN A 44 3.21 6.28 -4.92
CA ASN A 44 4.01 6.95 -5.96
C ASN A 44 3.37 6.82 -7.36
N PHE A 45 2.71 5.70 -7.66
CA PHE A 45 2.01 5.53 -8.94
C PHE A 45 0.67 6.25 -8.96
N THR A 46 -0.13 6.06 -7.90
CA THR A 46 -1.54 6.42 -7.90
C THR A 46 -1.84 7.72 -7.14
N GLY A 47 -0.82 8.34 -6.53
CA GLY A 47 -0.96 9.53 -5.71
C GLY A 47 -1.42 9.24 -4.28
N GLN A 48 -1.63 10.30 -3.50
CA GLN A 48 -2.22 10.22 -2.17
C GLN A 48 -3.73 10.39 -2.28
N PHE A 49 -4.47 9.35 -1.90
CA PHE A 49 -5.93 9.33 -1.81
C PHE A 49 -6.41 10.02 -0.53
N ASP A 50 -6.11 11.31 -0.40
CA ASP A 50 -6.79 12.12 0.61
C ASP A 50 -8.09 12.68 0.03
N ASN A 51 -8.99 13.08 0.93
CA ASN A 51 -10.35 13.49 0.61
C ASN A 51 -10.46 14.91 0.01
N GLU A 52 -9.33 15.58 -0.26
CA GLU A 52 -9.32 16.89 -0.89
C GLU A 52 -8.95 16.77 -2.36
N ILE A 53 -9.99 16.70 -3.20
CA ILE A 53 -9.90 16.82 -4.67
C ILE A 53 -9.49 18.26 -5.04
N SER A 54 -9.80 19.24 -4.18
CA SER A 54 -9.54 20.66 -4.37
C SER A 54 -8.29 21.12 -3.62
N GLY A 55 -7.10 20.91 -4.19
CA GLY A 55 -5.88 21.49 -3.63
C GLY A 55 -4.69 21.37 -4.58
N VAL A 56 -3.99 22.49 -4.81
CA VAL A 56 -2.65 22.48 -5.38
C VAL A 56 -1.74 21.78 -4.38
N LYS A 57 -1.53 20.47 -4.54
CA LYS A 57 -0.61 19.71 -3.68
C LYS A 57 0.80 19.84 -4.20
N GLU A 58 1.73 20.08 -3.29
CA GLU A 58 3.14 20.12 -3.64
C GLU A 58 3.65 18.70 -3.94
N GLU A 59 4.67 18.60 -4.79
CA GLU A 59 5.24 17.30 -5.16
C GLU A 59 5.73 16.48 -3.96
N SER A 60 6.16 17.17 -2.90
CA SER A 60 6.56 16.60 -1.62
C SER A 60 5.44 15.86 -0.90
N ASP A 61 4.18 16.17 -1.18
CA ASP A 61 3.05 15.61 -0.44
C ASP A 61 2.81 14.15 -0.83
N TYR A 62 3.08 13.80 -2.09
CA TYR A 62 2.78 12.48 -2.65
C TYR A 62 3.99 11.68 -3.10
N PHE A 63 5.11 12.30 -3.49
CA PHE A 63 6.32 11.56 -3.87
C PHE A 63 7.13 11.16 -2.63
N ARG A 64 7.19 9.86 -2.33
CA ARG A 64 7.86 9.36 -1.13
C ARG A 64 8.88 8.29 -1.48
N ILE A 65 10.10 8.45 -0.96
CA ILE A 65 11.18 7.46 -1.10
C ILE A 65 11.36 6.77 0.25
N PRO A 66 11.38 5.43 0.30
CA PRO A 66 11.64 4.72 1.54
C PRO A 66 13.04 5.02 2.08
N TYR A 67 13.16 5.04 3.41
CA TYR A 67 14.44 5.27 4.06
C TYR A 67 15.26 3.98 4.13
N THR A 68 16.25 3.83 3.25
CA THR A 68 17.09 2.61 3.12
C THR A 68 18.57 2.83 3.47
N LYS A 69 18.87 3.80 4.35
CA LYS A 69 20.25 4.29 4.58
C LYS A 69 21.30 3.22 4.93
N LYS A 70 20.92 2.10 5.56
CA LYS A 70 21.89 1.09 6.00
C LYS A 70 22.49 0.29 4.85
N MET A 71 21.71 0.01 3.80
CA MET A 71 22.13 -0.89 2.72
C MET A 71 22.41 -0.18 1.39
N LEU A 72 21.96 1.08 1.23
CA LEU A 72 22.28 1.88 0.06
C LEU A 72 23.79 1.99 -0.25
N PRO A 73 24.71 2.15 0.73
CA PRO A 73 26.14 2.22 0.42
C PRO A 73 26.67 0.97 -0.29
N ALA A 74 26.22 -0.22 0.12
CA ALA A 74 26.63 -1.48 -0.51
C ALA A 74 26.11 -1.59 -1.95
N ILE A 75 24.86 -1.19 -2.19
CA ILE A 75 24.27 -1.17 -3.54
C ILE A 75 24.97 -0.15 -4.43
N ILE A 76 25.33 1.02 -3.89
CA ILE A 76 26.04 2.08 -4.61
C ILE A 76 27.48 1.65 -4.97
N ALA A 77 28.13 0.88 -4.09
CA ALA A 77 29.47 0.34 -4.34
C ALA A 77 29.48 -0.83 -5.33
N GLY A 78 28.36 -1.55 -5.46
CA GLY A 78 28.16 -2.64 -6.42
C GLY A 78 27.54 -2.19 -7.74
N ASP A 79 26.83 -3.11 -8.40
CA ASP A 79 26.11 -2.82 -9.65
C ASP A 79 24.73 -2.20 -9.36
N LYS A 80 24.71 -0.85 -9.29
CA LYS A 80 23.47 -0.11 -9.08
C LYS A 80 22.48 -0.19 -10.25
N ALA A 81 22.95 -0.47 -11.48
CA ALA A 81 22.06 -0.61 -12.63
C ALA A 81 21.31 -1.95 -12.60
N SER A 82 21.96 -3.05 -12.22
CA SER A 82 21.30 -4.34 -12.00
C SER A 82 20.30 -4.26 -10.85
N ALA A 83 20.69 -3.69 -9.71
CA ALA A 83 19.78 -3.52 -8.57
C ALA A 83 18.55 -2.67 -8.92
N ALA A 84 18.69 -1.66 -9.78
CA ALA A 84 17.57 -0.86 -10.25
C ALA A 84 16.62 -1.68 -11.15
N LYS A 85 17.16 -2.54 -12.03
CA LYS A 85 16.34 -3.43 -12.88
C LYS A 85 15.54 -4.43 -12.03
N GLU A 86 16.18 -5.08 -11.06
CA GLU A 86 15.52 -5.99 -10.11
C GLU A 86 14.38 -5.30 -9.36
N LEU A 87 14.59 -4.06 -8.90
CA LEU A 87 13.54 -3.27 -8.27
C LEU A 87 12.41 -2.92 -9.25
N CYS A 88 12.73 -2.59 -10.51
CA CYS A 88 11.72 -2.35 -11.55
C CYS A 88 10.88 -3.60 -11.83
N GLU A 89 11.49 -4.78 -11.85
CA GLU A 89 10.78 -6.06 -11.98
C GLU A 89 9.84 -6.30 -10.80
N TYR A 90 10.30 -6.08 -9.57
CA TYR A 90 9.44 -6.13 -8.38
C TYR A 90 8.25 -5.17 -8.48
N VAL A 91 8.52 -3.91 -8.88
CA VAL A 91 7.48 -2.89 -9.05
C VAL A 91 6.43 -3.32 -10.09
N LYS A 92 6.87 -3.83 -11.25
CA LYS A 92 5.98 -4.30 -12.30
C LYS A 92 5.17 -5.52 -11.87
N ALA A 93 5.80 -6.47 -11.17
CA ALA A 93 5.14 -7.63 -10.58
C ALA A 93 4.06 -7.20 -9.58
N TYR A 94 4.38 -6.26 -8.68
CA TYR A 94 3.42 -5.74 -7.72
C TYR A 94 2.26 -5.01 -8.39
N CYS A 95 2.51 -4.12 -9.35
CA CYS A 95 1.44 -3.48 -10.14
C CYS A 95 0.50 -4.50 -10.80
N SER A 96 1.01 -5.69 -11.16
CA SER A 96 0.27 -6.79 -11.77
C SER A 96 -0.34 -7.79 -10.76
N SER A 97 -0.24 -7.51 -9.46
CA SER A 97 -0.70 -8.41 -8.40
C SER A 97 -2.17 -8.20 -8.00
N THR A 98 -2.78 -9.19 -7.35
CA THR A 98 -4.12 -9.01 -6.77
C THR A 98 -4.12 -8.01 -5.61
N GLU A 99 -2.98 -7.86 -4.94
CA GLU A 99 -2.76 -7.00 -3.78
C GLU A 99 -2.78 -5.53 -4.17
N PHE A 100 -2.10 -5.18 -5.27
CA PHE A 100 -2.14 -3.82 -5.81
C PHE A 100 -3.54 -3.42 -6.22
N GLU A 101 -4.26 -4.28 -6.94
CA GLU A 101 -5.65 -4.01 -7.34
C GLU A 101 -6.57 -3.82 -6.11
N LYS A 102 -6.44 -4.67 -5.09
CA LYS A 102 -7.22 -4.54 -3.85
C LYS A 102 -6.89 -3.23 -3.12
N ALA A 103 -5.61 -2.90 -3.00
CA ALA A 103 -5.17 -1.69 -2.30
C ALA A 103 -5.60 -0.43 -3.06
N TYR A 104 -5.45 -0.41 -4.38
CA TYR A 104 -5.95 0.67 -5.24
C TYR A 104 -7.45 0.89 -5.10
N ASN A 105 -8.25 -0.18 -5.23
CA ASN A 105 -9.71 -0.07 -5.15
C ASN A 105 -10.18 0.35 -3.76
N LYS A 106 -9.49 -0.08 -2.71
CA LYS A 106 -9.74 0.37 -1.33
C LYS A 106 -9.50 1.87 -1.19
N ASP A 107 -8.36 2.36 -1.68
CA ASP A 107 -8.01 3.77 -1.55
C ASP A 107 -8.91 4.66 -2.46
N ARG A 108 -9.23 4.20 -3.68
CA ARG A 108 -10.18 4.84 -4.58
C ARG A 108 -11.57 4.96 -3.97
N LEU A 109 -12.04 3.90 -3.31
CA LEU A 109 -13.31 3.92 -2.58
C LEU A 109 -13.29 4.92 -1.43
N ALA A 110 -12.19 4.97 -0.68
CA ALA A 110 -12.04 5.91 0.43
C ALA A 110 -12.05 7.38 -0.04
N ALA A 111 -11.51 7.65 -1.23
CA ALA A 111 -11.49 8.98 -1.83
C ALA A 111 -12.81 9.38 -2.53
N LEU A 112 -13.85 8.55 -2.48
CA LEU A 112 -15.15 8.88 -3.05
C LEU A 112 -15.74 10.09 -2.30
N PRO A 113 -16.08 11.21 -2.99
CA PRO A 113 -16.53 12.44 -2.34
C PRO A 113 -18.03 12.38 -1.97
N LEU A 114 -18.50 11.23 -1.49
CA LEU A 114 -19.86 11.02 -1.03
C LEU A 114 -19.86 10.63 0.45
N ARG A 115 -20.86 11.13 1.17
CA ARG A 115 -20.99 10.94 2.62
C ARG A 115 -22.42 10.58 2.99
N ASP A 116 -22.55 9.70 3.96
CA ASP A 116 -23.83 9.37 4.60
C ASP A 116 -23.71 9.67 6.09
N ASN A 117 -24.44 10.69 6.57
CA ASN A 117 -24.39 11.18 7.94
C ASN A 117 -22.94 11.47 8.42
N GLY A 118 -22.16 12.17 7.58
CA GLY A 118 -20.77 12.54 7.88
C GLY A 118 -19.73 11.44 7.68
N ALA A 119 -20.12 10.17 7.50
CA ALA A 119 -19.20 9.07 7.22
C ALA A 119 -18.99 8.91 5.71
N ASP A 120 -17.72 8.85 5.28
CA ASP A 120 -17.35 8.46 3.91
C ASP A 120 -17.31 6.93 3.73
N ALA A 121 -17.24 6.49 2.49
CA ALA A 121 -17.22 5.07 2.14
C ALA A 121 -15.99 4.33 2.74
N GLY A 122 -14.86 5.02 2.89
CA GLY A 122 -13.65 4.47 3.50
C GLY A 122 -13.81 4.21 4.99
N VAL A 123 -14.45 5.13 5.72
CA VAL A 123 -14.80 4.97 7.15
C VAL A 123 -15.74 3.79 7.32
N LEU A 124 -16.82 3.71 6.54
CA LEU A 124 -17.78 2.61 6.64
C LEU A 124 -17.11 1.26 6.36
N ALA A 125 -16.26 1.17 5.33
CA ALA A 125 -15.50 -0.04 5.03
C ALA A 125 -14.54 -0.45 6.17
N ARG A 126 -13.88 0.52 6.82
CA ARG A 126 -13.04 0.26 8.00
C ARG A 126 -13.86 -0.24 9.20
N ASN A 127 -14.99 0.40 9.49
CA ASN A 127 -15.87 0.00 10.58
C ASN A 127 -16.35 -1.44 10.41
N ILE A 128 -16.79 -1.81 9.20
CA ILE A 128 -17.19 -3.18 8.87
C ILE A 128 -16.07 -4.19 9.20
N GLU A 129 -14.81 -3.89 8.86
CA GLU A 129 -13.70 -4.80 9.17
C GLU A 129 -13.42 -4.87 10.67
N VAL A 130 -13.48 -3.75 11.38
CA VAL A 130 -13.31 -3.72 12.85
C VAL A 130 -14.38 -4.57 13.53
N TYR A 131 -15.65 -4.42 13.17
CA TYR A 131 -16.73 -5.24 13.73
C TYR A 131 -16.56 -6.73 13.44
N ARG A 132 -16.06 -7.08 12.25
CA ARG A 132 -15.73 -8.49 11.93
C ARG A 132 -14.52 -9.02 12.70
N ILE A 133 -13.52 -8.19 12.99
CA ILE A 133 -12.42 -8.56 13.88
C ILE A 133 -12.96 -8.84 15.29
N ASN A 134 -13.83 -7.96 15.79
CA ASN A 134 -14.49 -8.11 17.08
C ASN A 134 -15.29 -9.43 17.17
N ILE A 135 -16.12 -9.74 16.17
CA ILE A 135 -16.85 -11.02 16.10
C ILE A 135 -15.89 -12.22 16.19
N ARG A 136 -14.74 -12.15 15.51
CA ARG A 136 -13.73 -13.23 15.53
C ARG A 136 -13.00 -13.34 16.85
N ASN A 137 -12.78 -12.24 17.55
CA ASN A 137 -12.05 -12.20 18.82
C ASN A 137 -12.90 -12.64 20.01
N TYR A 138 -14.23 -12.48 19.92
CA TYR A 138 -15.16 -12.81 21.01
C TYR A 138 -16.26 -13.80 20.58
N PRO A 139 -15.91 -14.97 20.00
CA PRO A 139 -16.88 -15.87 19.37
C PRO A 139 -17.91 -16.49 20.34
N ASN A 140 -17.58 -16.53 21.64
CA ASN A 140 -18.43 -17.14 22.67
C ASN A 140 -19.38 -16.16 23.35
N ASP A 141 -19.18 -14.85 23.19
CA ASP A 141 -20.11 -13.84 23.70
C ASP A 141 -21.22 -13.60 22.67
N LYS A 142 -22.29 -14.40 22.76
CA LYS A 142 -23.40 -14.37 21.81
C LYS A 142 -24.08 -13.01 21.72
N LYS A 143 -24.18 -12.29 22.84
CA LYS A 143 -24.83 -10.97 22.87
C LYS A 143 -23.95 -9.95 22.14
N TYR A 144 -22.66 -9.91 22.47
CA TYR A 144 -21.71 -9.04 21.80
C TYR A 144 -21.60 -9.34 20.30
N VAL A 145 -21.53 -10.62 19.91
CA VAL A 145 -21.49 -11.02 18.49
C VAL A 145 -22.75 -10.57 17.76
N ALA A 146 -23.94 -10.72 18.36
CA ALA A 146 -25.19 -10.25 17.76
C ALA A 146 -25.20 -8.73 17.55
N GLU A 147 -24.75 -7.96 18.55
CA GLU A 147 -24.62 -6.50 18.45
C GLU A 147 -23.63 -6.09 17.34
N GLN A 148 -22.45 -6.70 17.27
CA GLN A 148 -21.47 -6.42 16.21
C GLN A 148 -22.00 -6.82 14.83
N GLN A 149 -22.75 -7.91 14.71
CA GLN A 149 -23.34 -8.35 13.45
C GLN A 149 -24.42 -7.38 12.95
N GLN A 150 -25.18 -6.76 13.86
CA GLN A 150 -26.09 -5.68 13.53
C GLN A 150 -25.32 -4.46 12.99
N LEU A 151 -24.24 -4.03 13.66
CA LEU A 151 -23.39 -2.92 13.20
C LEU A 151 -22.74 -3.17 11.83
N VAL A 152 -22.33 -4.42 11.54
CA VAL A 152 -21.86 -4.83 10.20
C VAL A 152 -22.96 -4.63 9.17
N THR A 153 -24.19 -5.07 9.47
CA THR A 153 -25.33 -5.01 8.55
C THR A 153 -25.71 -3.55 8.25
N GLU A 154 -25.82 -2.72 9.29
CA GLU A 154 -26.14 -1.29 9.15
C GLU A 154 -25.05 -0.54 8.37
N SER A 155 -23.78 -0.76 8.70
CA SER A 155 -22.66 -0.11 8.00
C SER A 155 -22.56 -0.57 6.54
N GLN A 156 -22.86 -1.85 6.26
CA GLN A 156 -22.89 -2.38 4.90
C GLN A 156 -24.03 -1.77 4.08
N ALA A 157 -25.23 -1.62 4.67
CA ALA A 157 -26.35 -0.98 4.01
C ALA A 157 -26.05 0.49 3.64
N ARG A 158 -25.43 1.23 4.56
CA ARG A 158 -24.98 2.61 4.31
C ARG A 158 -23.91 2.68 3.21
N LEU A 159 -22.94 1.76 3.23
CA LEU A 159 -21.93 1.69 2.18
C LEU A 159 -22.54 1.36 0.82
N ASP A 160 -23.43 0.37 0.76
CA ASP A 160 -24.11 -0.02 -0.49
C ASP A 160 -24.95 1.15 -1.05
N LYS A 161 -25.60 1.95 -0.19
CA LYS A 161 -26.30 3.18 -0.58
C LYS A 161 -25.35 4.20 -1.22
N LEU A 162 -24.18 4.45 -0.64
CA LEU A 162 -23.18 5.36 -1.23
C LEU A 162 -22.67 4.87 -2.58
N LEU A 163 -22.45 3.55 -2.71
CA LEU A 163 -22.01 2.94 -3.96
C LEU A 163 -23.07 3.04 -5.05
N GLU A 164 -24.35 2.92 -4.70
CA GLU A 164 -25.45 3.10 -5.65
C GLU A 164 -25.54 4.57 -6.09
N GLN A 165 -25.42 5.51 -5.15
CA GLN A 165 -25.36 6.95 -5.46
C GLN A 165 -24.20 7.30 -6.39
N ALA A 166 -23.04 6.66 -6.21
CA ALA A 166 -21.85 6.88 -7.03
C ALA A 166 -22.03 6.51 -8.52
N LYS A 167 -23.00 5.64 -8.85
CA LYS A 167 -23.34 5.34 -10.25
C LYS A 167 -23.96 6.55 -10.95
N GLY A 168 -24.75 7.32 -10.21
CA GLY A 168 -25.38 8.55 -10.69
C GLY A 168 -24.39 9.73 -10.82
N PRO A 169 -24.89 10.92 -11.22
CA PRO A 169 -24.11 12.15 -11.16
C PRO A 169 -23.91 12.59 -9.69
N PHE A 170 -22.72 13.09 -9.38
CA PHE A 170 -22.41 13.76 -8.12
C PHE A 170 -21.37 14.85 -8.35
N ASP A 171 -21.29 15.81 -7.44
CA ASP A 171 -20.35 16.92 -7.52
C ASP A 171 -18.90 16.39 -7.53
N LEU A 172 -18.06 16.94 -8.40
CA LEU A 172 -16.66 16.53 -8.59
C LEU A 172 -16.46 15.12 -9.18
N LYS A 173 -17.50 14.47 -9.74
CA LYS A 173 -17.37 13.14 -10.35
C LYS A 173 -16.28 13.08 -11.42
N LYS A 174 -16.23 14.07 -12.31
CA LYS A 174 -15.25 14.11 -13.41
C LYS A 174 -13.82 14.23 -12.90
N GLU A 175 -13.61 15.10 -11.92
CA GLU A 175 -12.33 15.33 -11.27
C GLU A 175 -11.87 14.08 -10.51
N TRP A 176 -12.80 13.42 -9.80
CA TRP A 176 -12.54 12.16 -9.11
C TRP A 176 -12.19 11.02 -10.07
N GLU A 177 -12.93 10.85 -11.17
CA GLU A 177 -12.65 9.83 -12.18
C GLU A 177 -11.33 10.09 -12.92
N ALA A 178 -10.99 11.36 -13.16
CA ALA A 178 -9.71 11.74 -13.75
C ALA A 178 -8.52 11.54 -12.81
N ALA A 179 -8.70 11.84 -11.51
CA ALA A 179 -7.67 11.64 -10.49
C ALA A 179 -7.48 10.16 -10.15
N TYR A 180 -8.57 9.40 -10.09
CA TYR A 180 -8.63 8.00 -9.65
C TYR A 180 -9.38 7.15 -10.68
N PRO A 181 -8.75 6.83 -11.83
CA PRO A 181 -9.39 6.10 -12.91
C PRO A 181 -9.89 4.72 -12.46
N ALA A 182 -10.98 4.23 -13.05
CA ALA A 182 -11.50 2.91 -12.72
C ALA A 182 -10.49 1.79 -13.03
N ASP A 183 -9.78 1.92 -14.15
CA ASP A 183 -8.65 1.05 -14.48
C ASP A 183 -7.33 1.64 -13.91
N PRO A 184 -6.69 0.98 -12.92
CA PRO A 184 -5.42 1.46 -12.38
C PRO A 184 -4.27 1.47 -13.40
N ALA A 185 -4.37 0.74 -14.52
CA ALA A 185 -3.36 0.76 -15.57
C ALA A 185 -3.19 2.15 -16.19
N VAL A 186 -4.26 2.96 -16.20
CA VAL A 186 -4.24 4.35 -16.67
C VAL A 186 -3.32 5.20 -15.77
N ALA A 187 -3.48 5.09 -14.45
CA ALA A 187 -2.64 5.81 -13.48
C ALA A 187 -1.17 5.35 -13.56
N VAL A 188 -0.94 4.04 -13.67
CA VAL A 188 0.42 3.49 -13.80
C VAL A 188 1.10 4.00 -15.07
N ARG A 189 0.41 3.91 -16.23
CA ARG A 189 0.93 4.40 -17.52
C ARG A 189 1.29 5.88 -17.45
N LYS A 190 0.40 6.71 -16.91
CA LYS A 190 0.64 8.15 -16.75
C LYS A 190 1.93 8.40 -15.97
N ARG A 191 2.14 7.71 -14.84
CA ARG A 191 3.34 7.91 -14.01
C ARG A 191 4.63 7.45 -14.70
N LEU A 192 4.58 6.35 -15.45
CA LEU A 192 5.71 5.88 -16.26
C LEU A 192 6.10 6.91 -17.34
N GLN A 193 5.11 7.51 -18.00
CA GLN A 193 5.34 8.57 -18.98
C GLN A 193 5.89 9.84 -18.33
N GLU A 194 5.35 10.26 -17.18
CA GLU A 194 5.89 11.39 -16.40
C GLU A 194 7.37 11.18 -16.04
N TYR A 195 7.76 9.96 -15.66
CA TYR A 195 9.15 9.62 -15.40
C TYR A 195 10.02 9.83 -16.66
N LEU A 196 9.61 9.27 -17.81
CA LEU A 196 10.35 9.40 -19.07
C LEU A 196 10.52 10.86 -19.52
N THR A 197 9.47 11.67 -19.34
CA THR A 197 9.54 13.10 -19.62
C THR A 197 10.51 13.80 -18.67
N LEU A 198 10.44 13.50 -17.37
CA LEU A 198 11.26 14.18 -16.38
C LEU A 198 12.74 13.82 -16.50
N VAL A 199 13.07 12.53 -16.67
CA VAL A 199 14.46 12.06 -16.78
C VAL A 199 15.18 12.69 -17.98
N ALA A 200 14.47 12.93 -19.08
CA ALA A 200 15.02 13.61 -20.26
C ALA A 200 15.43 15.06 -19.99
N THR A 201 14.94 15.69 -18.93
CA THR A 201 15.29 17.07 -18.52
C THR A 201 16.42 17.14 -17.49
N VAL A 202 16.92 16.00 -17.01
CA VAL A 202 17.95 15.97 -15.96
C VAL A 202 19.33 16.12 -16.58
N ASP A 203 20.05 17.14 -16.12
CA ASP A 203 21.47 17.31 -16.43
C ASP A 203 22.31 16.50 -15.42
N PHE A 204 22.75 15.32 -15.84
CA PHE A 204 23.62 14.46 -15.03
C PHE A 204 25.07 14.97 -14.92
N THR A 205 25.43 16.04 -15.64
CA THR A 205 26.74 16.70 -15.53
C THR A 205 26.74 17.86 -14.52
N ALA A 206 25.58 18.14 -13.91
CA ALA A 206 25.43 19.21 -12.94
C ALA A 206 26.40 19.06 -11.75
N LYS A 207 27.14 20.13 -11.46
CA LYS A 207 28.15 20.13 -10.40
C LYS A 207 27.53 20.31 -9.02
N LEU A 208 28.05 19.56 -8.06
CA LEU A 208 27.73 19.69 -6.63
C LEU A 208 28.88 20.41 -5.91
N ALA A 209 28.53 21.25 -4.95
CA ALA A 209 29.47 21.83 -4.01
C ALA A 209 30.04 20.77 -3.07
N ALA A 210 31.13 21.12 -2.38
CA ALA A 210 31.66 20.32 -1.29
C ALA A 210 30.57 20.06 -0.22
N PRO A 211 30.59 18.89 0.45
CA PRO A 211 29.65 18.61 1.53
C PRO A 211 29.72 19.67 2.63
N ASP A 212 28.57 20.09 3.14
CA ASP A 212 28.54 20.94 4.34
C ASP A 212 28.84 20.13 5.63
N LYS A 213 28.80 20.81 6.78
CA LYS A 213 29.00 20.19 8.11
C LYS A 213 28.01 19.05 8.45
N TYR A 214 26.96 18.86 7.66
CA TYR A 214 25.97 17.79 7.80
C TYR A 214 26.07 16.75 6.67
N ASN A 215 27.17 16.73 5.91
CA ASN A 215 27.39 15.88 4.74
C ASN A 215 26.35 16.11 3.62
N LYS A 216 25.71 17.27 3.56
CA LYS A 216 24.77 17.60 2.49
C LYS A 216 25.52 18.25 1.33
N LYS A 217 25.38 17.67 0.14
CA LYS A 217 25.87 18.25 -1.11
C LYS A 217 24.74 19.05 -1.77
N LYS A 218 25.04 20.31 -2.11
CA LYS A 218 24.15 21.22 -2.82
C LYS A 218 24.61 21.40 -4.26
N PHE A 219 23.71 21.68 -5.19
CA PHE A 219 24.05 22.07 -6.55
C PHE A 219 24.74 23.44 -6.54
N ILE A 220 25.79 23.57 -7.36
CA ILE A 220 26.45 24.86 -7.55
C ILE A 220 25.53 25.83 -8.29
N ASN A 221 24.74 25.32 -9.25
CA ASN A 221 23.77 26.12 -9.99
C ASN A 221 22.47 26.30 -9.16
N PRO A 222 22.10 27.54 -8.78
CA PRO A 222 20.88 27.80 -8.01
C PRO A 222 19.60 27.36 -8.71
N ALA A 223 19.58 27.32 -10.05
CA ALA A 223 18.43 26.86 -10.81
C ALA A 223 18.13 25.37 -10.55
N TYR A 224 19.16 24.54 -10.33
CA TYR A 224 18.98 23.12 -9.99
C TYR A 224 18.52 22.92 -8.55
N GLU A 225 18.84 23.85 -7.64
CA GLU A 225 18.26 23.84 -6.30
C GLU A 225 16.76 24.14 -6.28
N LYS A 226 16.24 24.83 -7.30
CA LYS A 226 14.80 25.08 -7.45
C LYS A 226 14.05 23.97 -8.19
N LYS A 227 14.76 22.95 -8.69
CA LYS A 227 14.12 21.79 -9.35
C LYS A 227 13.35 20.95 -8.34
N SER A 228 12.40 20.16 -8.84
CA SER A 228 11.54 19.34 -7.99
C SER A 228 12.27 18.18 -7.31
N LEU A 229 11.65 17.59 -6.29
CA LEU A 229 12.24 16.48 -5.54
C LEU A 229 12.49 15.25 -6.42
N LYS A 230 11.59 14.92 -7.35
CA LYS A 230 11.75 13.84 -8.33
C LYS A 230 12.93 14.12 -9.25
N TRP A 231 13.06 15.34 -9.78
CA TRP A 231 14.21 15.71 -10.63
C TRP A 231 15.53 15.50 -9.88
N LYS A 232 15.56 15.98 -8.63
CA LYS A 232 16.69 15.84 -7.71
C LYS A 232 16.99 14.39 -7.32
N ALA A 233 15.96 13.54 -7.22
CA ALA A 233 16.10 12.10 -6.95
C ALA A 233 16.66 11.35 -8.16
N ILE A 234 16.16 11.64 -9.35
CA ILE A 234 16.68 11.12 -10.63
C ILE A 234 18.16 11.48 -10.77
N PHE A 235 18.53 12.74 -10.58
CA PHE A 235 19.93 13.17 -10.60
C PHE A 235 20.78 12.38 -9.60
N ARG A 236 20.33 12.24 -8.34
CA ARG A 236 21.07 11.54 -7.28
C ARG A 236 21.23 10.04 -7.52
N ALA A 237 20.30 9.41 -8.24
CA ALA A 237 20.44 8.01 -8.65
C ALA A 237 21.56 7.82 -9.69
N GLY A 238 21.88 8.87 -10.46
CA GLY A 238 22.94 8.88 -11.45
C GLY A 238 22.50 8.39 -12.83
N LYS A 239 23.32 8.69 -13.84
CA LYS A 239 22.97 8.45 -15.25
C LYS A 239 22.80 6.96 -15.57
N GLU A 240 23.73 6.12 -15.16
CA GLU A 240 23.72 4.68 -15.47
C GLU A 240 22.45 3.96 -14.97
N VAL A 241 21.96 4.34 -13.78
CA VAL A 241 20.71 3.81 -13.22
C VAL A 241 19.53 4.23 -14.08
N ASN A 242 19.47 5.52 -14.41
CA ASN A 242 18.37 6.06 -15.18
C ASN A 242 18.37 5.61 -16.65
N ASP A 243 19.52 5.34 -17.25
CA ASP A 243 19.60 4.71 -18.57
C ASP A 243 18.96 3.32 -18.53
N ALA A 244 19.31 2.48 -17.54
CA ALA A 244 18.73 1.16 -17.35
C ALA A 244 17.22 1.21 -17.09
N VAL A 245 16.77 2.08 -16.19
CA VAL A 245 15.34 2.26 -15.86
C VAL A 245 14.57 2.83 -17.06
N THR A 246 15.14 3.78 -17.81
CA THR A 246 14.51 4.35 -19.02
C THR A 246 14.25 3.28 -20.07
N LEU A 247 15.21 2.39 -20.31
CA LEU A 247 15.03 1.24 -21.22
C LEU A 247 13.91 0.33 -20.72
N PHE A 248 13.94 -0.06 -19.45
CA PHE A 248 12.91 -0.90 -18.84
C PHE A 248 11.52 -0.29 -18.96
N VAL A 249 11.36 1.01 -18.63
CA VAL A 249 10.08 1.70 -18.67
C VAL A 249 9.56 1.81 -20.11
N LYS A 250 10.42 2.10 -21.09
CA LYS A 250 10.05 2.09 -22.51
C LYS A 250 9.53 0.71 -22.94
N ASP A 251 10.19 -0.36 -22.53
CA ASP A 251 9.74 -1.71 -22.85
C ASP A 251 8.46 -2.11 -22.12
N TRP A 252 8.30 -1.68 -20.86
CA TRP A 252 7.05 -1.88 -20.12
C TRP A 252 5.88 -1.16 -20.81
N LEU A 253 6.06 0.08 -21.28
CA LEU A 253 5.01 0.86 -21.94
C LEU A 253 4.55 0.27 -23.29
N LYS A 254 5.39 -0.51 -23.97
CA LYS A 254 5.04 -1.25 -25.21
C LYS A 254 4.14 -2.45 -24.93
N GLY A 255 4.28 -3.05 -23.76
CA GLY A 255 3.55 -4.23 -23.35
C GLY A 255 2.27 -3.92 -22.56
N GLU A 256 1.78 -4.95 -21.89
CA GLU A 256 0.69 -4.83 -20.93
C GLU A 256 1.19 -4.12 -19.66
N ILE A 257 0.51 -3.04 -19.26
CA ILE A 257 0.91 -2.22 -18.11
C ILE A 257 0.67 -2.96 -16.80
N ILE A 258 -0.50 -3.58 -16.70
CA ILE A 258 -0.90 -4.42 -15.59
C ILE A 258 -1.40 -5.72 -16.20
N ALA A 259 -0.79 -6.85 -15.84
CA ALA A 259 -1.17 -8.15 -16.40
C ALA A 259 -2.66 -8.45 -16.21
N LYS A 260 -3.31 -9.04 -17.23
CA LYS A 260 -4.68 -9.59 -17.14
C LYS A 260 -4.77 -10.68 -16.09
N GLU A 261 -3.84 -11.63 -16.14
CA GLU A 261 -3.70 -12.68 -15.13
C GLU A 261 -2.92 -12.13 -13.94
N LYS A 262 -3.58 -12.07 -12.79
CA LYS A 262 -3.00 -11.50 -11.58
C LYS A 262 -2.19 -12.56 -10.83
N ILE A 263 -0.96 -12.20 -10.49
CA ILE A 263 -0.16 -12.97 -9.54
C ILE A 263 -0.59 -12.63 -8.11
N THR A 264 -0.36 -13.56 -7.18
CA THR A 264 -0.44 -13.26 -5.75
C THR A 264 0.95 -12.92 -5.27
N MET A 265 1.13 -11.73 -4.71
CA MET A 265 2.35 -11.40 -3.96
C MET A 265 1.97 -11.38 -2.49
N THR A 266 2.68 -12.10 -1.63
CA THR A 266 2.41 -12.07 -0.19
C THR A 266 2.58 -10.64 0.33
N PRO A 267 1.50 -9.94 0.73
CA PRO A 267 1.65 -8.74 1.52
C PRO A 267 1.91 -9.22 2.95
N VAL A 268 3.11 -8.98 3.48
CA VAL A 268 3.32 -9.10 4.92
C VAL A 268 2.49 -7.97 5.54
N MET A 269 1.25 -8.27 5.93
CA MET A 269 0.63 -7.50 6.99
C MET A 269 1.46 -7.80 8.23
N SER A 270 2.07 -6.75 8.79
CA SER A 270 2.65 -6.74 10.13
C SER A 270 1.86 -7.68 11.04
N SER A 271 2.44 -8.86 11.30
CA SER A 271 2.04 -9.59 12.48
C SER A 271 2.40 -8.66 13.62
N SER A 272 1.39 -8.08 14.26
CA SER A 272 1.52 -7.61 15.63
C SER A 272 1.98 -8.81 16.45
N LYS A 273 3.30 -8.98 16.52
CA LYS A 273 3.94 -9.83 17.50
C LYS A 273 3.78 -9.05 18.80
N GLU A 274 2.68 -9.34 19.50
CA GLU A 274 2.44 -8.91 20.86
C GLU A 274 3.70 -9.17 21.70
N PRO A 275 4.30 -8.16 22.34
CA PRO A 275 5.03 -8.40 23.56
C PRO A 275 3.97 -8.67 24.63
N ALA A 276 4.08 -9.85 25.25
CA ALA A 276 3.37 -10.22 26.46
C ALA A 276 3.40 -9.04 27.45
N ALA A 277 2.21 -8.59 27.87
CA ALA A 277 2.05 -7.56 28.88
C ALA A 277 2.68 -8.04 30.19
N SER A 278 3.81 -7.42 30.55
CA SER A 278 4.39 -7.46 31.88
C SER A 278 3.60 -6.47 32.76
N THR A 279 2.79 -7.00 33.66
CA THR A 279 2.15 -6.28 34.74
C THR A 279 3.21 -5.57 35.60
N LYS A 280 3.22 -4.24 35.61
CA LYS A 280 3.76 -3.44 36.70
C LYS A 280 2.74 -2.37 37.05
N GLU A 281 2.26 -2.44 38.29
CA GLU A 281 1.37 -1.48 38.93
C GLU A 281 1.96 -0.05 38.93
N PRO A 282 1.12 0.99 38.81
CA PRO A 282 1.53 2.35 39.11
C PRO A 282 1.39 2.64 40.61
N THR A 283 2.49 3.02 41.24
CA THR A 283 2.52 3.68 42.55
C THR A 283 1.87 5.06 42.45
N ALA A 284 0.93 5.32 43.36
CA ALA A 284 0.25 6.59 43.53
C ALA A 284 1.14 7.65 44.20
N SER A 285 0.91 8.93 43.89
CA SER A 285 1.19 10.04 44.82
C SER A 285 0.08 11.10 44.73
N ALA A 286 -0.78 11.03 45.76
CA ALA A 286 -1.59 12.05 46.44
C ALA A 286 -1.99 13.38 45.76
N SER A 287 -3.31 13.67 45.80
CA SER A 287 -3.85 14.78 46.60
C SER A 287 -5.35 14.56 46.95
N ASN A 288 -5.72 15.03 48.15
CA ASN A 288 -6.93 14.80 48.95
C ASN A 288 -8.27 15.16 48.28
N SER A 289 -9.40 14.49 48.63
CA SER A 289 -10.19 14.72 49.85
C SER A 289 -11.49 13.88 49.90
N SER A 290 -11.71 13.24 51.07
CA SER A 290 -12.97 12.93 51.77
C SER A 290 -14.25 12.56 50.98
N ASN A 291 -14.70 11.30 51.08
CA ASN A 291 -15.83 10.95 51.96
C ASN A 291 -16.03 9.42 52.07
N ALA A 292 -16.60 9.03 53.20
CA ALA A 292 -16.57 7.71 53.81
C ALA A 292 -17.69 6.75 53.37
N ALA A 293 -17.46 5.48 53.73
CA ALA A 293 -18.37 4.39 54.04
C ALA A 293 -18.79 3.41 52.93
N GLY A 294 -18.40 2.14 53.11
CA GLY A 294 -19.34 1.02 52.98
C GLY A 294 -18.97 -0.16 52.07
N THR A 295 -18.26 -1.14 52.66
CA THR A 295 -18.53 -2.60 52.57
C THR A 295 -18.16 -3.43 51.31
N THR A 296 -17.10 -4.22 51.47
CA THR A 296 -16.88 -5.66 51.16
C THR A 296 -18.00 -6.43 50.41
N THR A 297 -17.76 -7.27 49.39
CA THR A 297 -17.21 -8.64 49.53
C THR A 297 -16.92 -9.29 48.14
N THR A 298 -15.67 -9.74 47.97
CA THR A 298 -15.16 -11.03 47.44
C THR A 298 -16.04 -11.97 46.60
N GLY A 299 -15.47 -12.48 45.49
CA GLY A 299 -15.95 -13.69 44.80
C GLY A 299 -15.16 -14.07 43.53
N SER A 300 -14.01 -14.72 43.71
CA SER A 300 -13.24 -15.44 42.67
C SER A 300 -13.89 -16.81 42.37
N THR A 301 -13.74 -17.35 41.14
CA THR A 301 -13.06 -18.63 40.84
C THR A 301 -13.25 -19.05 39.37
N ALA A 302 -12.13 -19.43 38.75
CA ALA A 302 -11.79 -20.41 37.68
C ALA A 302 -12.92 -21.19 36.95
N GLU A 303 -12.77 -21.79 35.76
CA GLU A 303 -11.63 -22.33 35.00
C GLU A 303 -12.16 -22.85 33.63
N ALA A 304 -11.24 -23.27 32.76
CA ALA A 304 -11.36 -24.32 31.73
C ALA A 304 -11.31 -23.92 30.25
N ASP A 305 -10.12 -24.16 29.69
CA ASP A 305 -9.74 -24.39 28.31
C ASP A 305 -10.68 -25.30 27.49
N LYS A 306 -10.91 -24.94 26.21
CA LYS A 306 -10.76 -25.90 25.11
C LYS A 306 -10.56 -25.24 23.74
N LYS A 307 -9.36 -25.49 23.20
CA LYS A 307 -8.87 -25.21 21.85
C LYS A 307 -9.63 -26.02 20.79
N THR A 308 -10.15 -25.36 19.73
CA THR A 308 -10.45 -26.05 18.46
C THR A 308 -10.21 -25.12 17.26
N THR A 309 -9.54 -25.69 16.27
CA THR A 309 -8.94 -25.07 15.07
C THR A 309 -9.88 -25.00 13.85
N ALA A 310 -9.65 -23.97 13.01
CA ALA A 310 -9.87 -23.88 11.54
C ALA A 310 -11.20 -23.27 11.01
N PRO A 311 -11.27 -22.77 9.73
CA PRO A 311 -10.25 -22.01 8.98
C PRO A 311 -10.77 -20.91 8.00
N VAL A 312 -9.95 -19.88 7.78
CA VAL A 312 -9.41 -19.28 6.51
C VAL A 312 -10.29 -19.06 5.24
N LYS A 313 -11.43 -19.73 5.03
CA LYS A 313 -12.22 -19.64 3.77
C LYS A 313 -12.94 -18.30 3.58
N GLU A 314 -13.31 -17.61 4.64
CA GLU A 314 -14.17 -16.41 4.54
C GLU A 314 -13.46 -15.16 4.01
N LYS A 315 -12.15 -15.04 4.20
CA LYS A 315 -11.36 -13.88 3.70
C LYS A 315 -11.38 -13.77 2.17
N LYS A 316 -11.47 -14.90 1.45
CA LYS A 316 -11.50 -14.91 -0.03
C LYS A 316 -12.87 -14.48 -0.58
N ALA A 317 -13.95 -14.80 0.13
CA ALA A 317 -15.32 -14.49 -0.32
C ALA A 317 -15.62 -12.99 -0.31
N PHE A 318 -15.09 -12.24 0.68
CA PHE A 318 -15.35 -10.80 0.82
C PHE A 318 -14.62 -9.95 -0.23
N LEU A 319 -13.33 -10.24 -0.48
CA LEU A 319 -12.55 -9.51 -1.48
C LEU A 319 -13.11 -9.73 -2.90
N ASN A 320 -13.63 -10.94 -3.19
CA ASN A 320 -14.30 -11.20 -4.47
C ASN A 320 -15.64 -10.45 -4.59
N LYS A 321 -16.41 -10.30 -3.49
CA LYS A 321 -17.65 -9.51 -3.51
C LYS A 321 -17.39 -8.01 -3.70
N LEU A 322 -16.36 -7.45 -3.06
CA LEU A 322 -15.94 -6.06 -3.27
C LEU A 322 -15.41 -5.81 -4.68
N LYS A 323 -14.59 -6.72 -5.23
CA LYS A 323 -14.10 -6.65 -6.61
C LYS A 323 -15.25 -6.68 -7.62
N ASN A 324 -16.21 -7.59 -7.45
CA ASN A 324 -17.33 -7.71 -8.38
C ASN A 324 -18.28 -6.51 -8.31
N LYS A 325 -18.54 -5.95 -7.13
CA LYS A 325 -19.37 -4.74 -6.98
C LYS A 325 -18.67 -3.47 -7.48
N ALA A 326 -17.36 -3.30 -7.23
CA ALA A 326 -16.60 -2.16 -7.74
C ALA A 326 -16.48 -2.18 -9.27
N LYS A 327 -16.38 -3.37 -9.88
CA LYS A 327 -16.38 -3.55 -11.33
C LYS A 327 -17.74 -3.26 -11.95
N ALA A 328 -18.85 -3.60 -11.28
CA ALA A 328 -20.22 -3.33 -11.72
C ALA A 328 -20.68 -1.86 -11.58
N ILE A 329 -19.86 -0.98 -11.00
CA ILE A 329 -20.09 0.48 -10.97
C ILE A 329 -19.51 1.15 -12.24
N VAL A 330 -18.85 0.38 -13.11
CA VAL A 330 -18.09 0.85 -14.28
C VAL A 330 -18.73 0.37 -15.61
N GLU A 331 -19.80 -0.44 -15.56
CA GLU A 331 -20.65 -0.78 -16.71
C GLU A 331 -21.96 0.02 -16.64
#